data_AF-A0A2D5MVH6-F1
#
_entry.id   AF-A0A2D5MVH6-F1
#
_cell.length_a   1.000
_cell.length_b   1.000
_cell.length_c   1.000
_cell.angle_alpha   90.00
_cell.angle_beta   90.00
_cell.angle_gamma   90.00
#
_symmetry.space_group_name_H-M   'P 1'
#
loop_
_entity.id
_entity.type
_entity.pdbx_description
1 polymer ?
#
loop_
_entity_poly.entity_id
_entity_poly.type
_entity_poly.pdbx_seq_one_letter_code
_entity_poly.pdbx_strand_id
1 'polypeptide(L)'
;MKLRNFIYIYIFNATFIKAKMLGYNAEMSSLQRKEHHEKLKSKYNNKINAELEYAYGWMGNGNFLDALQNQAPNQIEYCKRSMEHPPLKLLEKMRQETTVQAITLTRKKCEADIMSKPSCYLCGKTLAESIVSITDFSLLKCNCGQQYAHISCADKHISNNSQCGICKKYIMLNHIRHSNLHKTLLRF
;
A
#
# COMPACT_ATOMS: atom_id res chain seq x y z
N MET A 1 -31.63 11.27 -22.52
CA MET A 1 -30.49 11.04 -23.45
C MET A 1 -29.52 12.23 -23.62
N LYS A 2 -29.92 13.50 -23.39
CA LYS A 2 -29.04 14.69 -23.58
C LYS A 2 -27.95 14.91 -22.52
N LEU A 3 -28.10 14.39 -21.29
CA LEU A 3 -27.17 14.65 -20.17
C LEU A 3 -25.97 13.69 -20.07
N ARG A 4 -26.11 12.44 -20.53
CA ARG A 4 -24.97 11.51 -20.69
C ARG A 4 -23.90 12.11 -21.61
N ASN A 5 -24.34 12.80 -22.66
CA ASN A 5 -23.43 13.50 -23.55
C ASN A 5 -22.76 14.70 -22.86
N PHE A 6 -23.38 15.37 -21.90
CA PHE A 6 -22.77 16.54 -21.23
C PHE A 6 -21.57 16.19 -20.35
N ILE A 7 -21.68 15.14 -19.52
CA ILE A 7 -20.56 14.66 -18.69
C ILE A 7 -19.43 14.13 -19.59
N TYR A 8 -19.78 13.41 -20.67
CA TYR A 8 -18.82 12.93 -21.65
C TYR A 8 -18.16 14.06 -22.47
N ILE A 9 -18.92 15.10 -22.88
CA ILE A 9 -18.43 16.26 -23.65
C ILE A 9 -17.48 17.11 -22.79
N TYR A 10 -17.77 17.29 -21.51
CA TYR A 10 -16.90 18.04 -20.60
C TYR A 10 -15.56 17.35 -20.32
N ILE A 11 -15.51 16.03 -20.44
CA ILE A 11 -14.27 15.25 -20.34
C ILE A 11 -13.51 15.26 -21.69
N PHE A 12 -14.18 15.50 -22.81
CA PHE A 12 -13.61 15.32 -24.16
C PHE A 12 -13.12 16.58 -24.86
N ASN A 13 -13.59 17.78 -24.53
CA ASN A 13 -13.22 18.99 -25.26
C ASN A 13 -12.19 19.83 -24.51
N ALA A 14 -11.01 19.93 -25.14
CA ALA A 14 -9.89 20.84 -24.88
C ALA A 14 -8.83 20.36 -23.87
N THR A 15 -7.69 19.95 -24.41
CA THR A 15 -6.34 20.39 -24.00
C THR A 15 -6.28 21.11 -22.64
N PHE A 16 -5.88 20.37 -21.61
CA PHE A 16 -5.08 20.85 -20.48
C PHE A 16 -5.40 22.25 -19.91
N ILE A 17 -6.66 22.63 -19.71
CA ILE A 17 -6.99 23.71 -18.79
C ILE A 17 -8.27 23.28 -18.06
N LYS A 18 -8.09 23.03 -16.76
CA LYS A 18 -9.11 23.01 -15.72
C LYS A 18 -9.91 21.71 -15.53
N ALA A 19 -9.44 20.94 -14.54
CA ALA A 19 -10.27 20.28 -13.52
C ALA A 19 -11.27 21.24 -12.78
N LYS A 20 -11.64 22.39 -13.37
CA LYS A 20 -12.51 23.43 -12.82
C LYS A 20 -13.99 23.22 -13.16
N MET A 21 -14.36 22.23 -13.98
CA MET A 21 -15.76 22.04 -14.38
C MET A 21 -16.57 21.07 -13.50
N LEU A 22 -15.91 20.32 -12.62
CA LEU A 22 -16.55 19.80 -11.40
C LEU A 22 -16.15 20.59 -10.16
N GLY A 23 -15.06 21.38 -10.21
CA GLY A 23 -14.48 22.09 -9.06
C GLY A 23 -13.37 21.31 -8.33
N TYR A 24 -12.88 20.22 -8.93
CA TYR A 24 -11.86 19.37 -8.33
C TYR A 24 -10.48 20.01 -8.43
N ASN A 25 -9.84 20.26 -7.29
CA ASN A 25 -8.44 20.66 -7.24
C ASN A 25 -7.62 19.48 -6.69
N ALA A 26 -6.59 19.05 -7.41
CA ALA A 26 -5.67 17.99 -6.98
C ALA A 26 -4.93 18.35 -5.68
N GLU A 27 -4.81 19.64 -5.37
CA GLU A 27 -4.22 20.18 -4.15
C GLU A 27 -5.19 20.18 -2.95
N MET A 28 -6.47 19.86 -3.14
CA MET A 28 -7.42 19.77 -2.03
C MET A 28 -7.02 18.66 -1.07
N SER A 29 -7.12 18.97 0.22
CA SER A 29 -7.01 17.97 1.27
C SER A 29 -8.14 16.93 1.16
N SER A 30 -7.94 15.74 1.73
CA SER A 30 -8.95 14.68 1.73
C SER A 30 -10.30 15.14 2.29
N LEU A 31 -10.27 16.03 3.30
CA LEU A 31 -11.47 16.63 3.88
C LEU A 31 -12.19 17.55 2.89
N GLN A 32 -11.46 18.44 2.22
CA GLN A 32 -12.03 19.36 1.23
C GLN A 32 -12.63 18.61 0.03
N ARG A 33 -12.02 17.50 -0.41
CA ARG A 33 -12.57 16.66 -1.49
C ARG A 33 -13.90 16.02 -1.08
N LYS A 34 -14.00 15.53 0.17
CA LYS A 34 -15.23 14.94 0.71
C LYS A 34 -16.36 15.98 0.76
N GLU A 35 -16.10 17.14 1.32
CA GLU A 35 -17.10 18.22 1.41
C GLU A 35 -17.58 18.69 0.04
N HIS A 36 -16.67 18.80 -0.91
CA HIS A 36 -16.99 19.18 -2.28
C HIS A 36 -17.83 18.12 -2.99
N HIS A 37 -17.55 16.84 -2.76
CA HIS A 37 -18.33 15.73 -3.29
C HIS A 37 -19.78 15.74 -2.78
N GLU A 38 -19.97 15.92 -1.47
CA GLU A 38 -21.31 15.98 -0.85
C GLU A 38 -22.12 17.20 -1.34
N LYS A 39 -21.46 18.34 -1.57
CA LYS A 39 -22.08 19.53 -2.19
C LYS A 39 -22.57 19.28 -3.62
N LEU A 40 -21.84 18.49 -4.40
CA LEU A 40 -22.27 18.13 -5.77
C LEU A 40 -23.44 17.15 -5.74
N LYS A 41 -23.41 16.15 -4.85
CA LYS A 41 -24.52 15.20 -4.69
C LYS A 41 -25.83 15.90 -4.35
N SER A 42 -25.80 16.82 -3.39
CA SER A 42 -26.98 17.58 -2.98
C SER A 42 -27.52 18.48 -4.09
N LYS A 43 -26.63 19.08 -4.90
CA LYS A 43 -27.00 19.93 -6.04
C LYS A 43 -27.70 19.17 -7.17
N TYR A 44 -27.33 17.93 -7.44
CA TYR A 44 -27.83 17.16 -8.59
C TYR A 44 -28.89 16.11 -8.25
N ASN A 45 -29.39 16.11 -7.01
CA ASN A 45 -30.60 15.42 -6.55
C ASN A 45 -30.71 13.96 -7.07
N ASN A 46 -29.65 13.17 -6.83
CA ASN A 46 -29.54 11.74 -7.06
C ASN A 46 -29.58 11.22 -8.51
N LYS A 47 -29.80 12.07 -9.52
CA LYS A 47 -29.90 11.61 -10.93
C LYS A 47 -28.60 11.14 -11.56
N ILE A 48 -27.45 11.54 -11.00
CA ILE A 48 -26.11 11.30 -11.56
C ILE A 48 -25.10 10.83 -10.50
N ASN A 49 -25.58 10.34 -9.36
CA ASN A 49 -24.69 9.99 -8.25
C ASN A 49 -23.68 8.92 -8.66
N ALA A 50 -24.10 7.90 -9.42
CA ALA A 50 -23.19 6.85 -9.88
C ALA A 50 -22.10 7.39 -10.82
N GLU A 51 -22.46 8.23 -11.79
CA GLU A 51 -21.48 8.84 -12.69
C GLU A 51 -20.53 9.81 -11.98
N LEU A 52 -21.02 10.54 -10.97
CA LEU A 52 -20.18 11.40 -10.13
C LEU A 52 -19.19 10.58 -9.31
N GLU A 53 -19.61 9.47 -8.70
CA GLU A 53 -18.73 8.55 -7.96
C GLU A 53 -17.61 8.02 -8.87
N TYR A 54 -17.93 7.60 -10.10
CA TYR A 54 -16.91 7.16 -11.05
C TYR A 54 -15.94 8.28 -11.43
N ALA A 55 -16.45 9.49 -11.72
CA ALA A 55 -15.58 10.62 -12.04
C ALA A 55 -14.64 10.98 -10.88
N TYR A 56 -15.13 10.94 -9.64
CA TYR A 56 -14.30 11.11 -8.44
C TYR A 56 -13.28 9.98 -8.28
N GLY A 57 -13.69 8.74 -8.51
CA GLY A 57 -12.82 7.57 -8.50
C GLY A 57 -11.68 7.68 -9.51
N TRP A 58 -11.94 8.24 -10.69
CA TRP A 58 -10.91 8.51 -11.70
C TRP A 58 -9.94 9.58 -11.22
N MET A 59 -10.45 10.72 -10.75
CA MET A 59 -9.63 11.85 -10.30
C MET A 59 -8.83 11.56 -9.02
N GLY A 60 -9.23 10.56 -8.24
CA GLY A 60 -8.48 10.04 -7.10
C GLY A 60 -7.43 8.98 -7.46
N ASN A 61 -7.43 8.48 -8.70
CA ASN A 61 -6.53 7.41 -9.13
C ASN A 61 -5.21 7.99 -9.67
N GLY A 62 -4.09 7.63 -9.03
CA GLY A 62 -2.76 8.08 -9.45
C GLY A 62 -2.40 7.69 -10.88
N ASN A 63 -2.74 6.48 -11.32
CA ASN A 63 -2.43 6.02 -12.68
C ASN A 63 -3.18 6.83 -13.74
N PHE A 64 -4.41 7.27 -13.42
CA PHE A 64 -5.21 8.12 -14.29
C PHE A 64 -4.62 9.53 -14.41
N LEU A 65 -4.21 10.13 -13.29
CA LEU A 65 -3.54 11.43 -13.28
C LEU A 65 -2.20 11.36 -14.04
N ASP A 66 -1.42 10.30 -13.84
CA ASP A 66 -0.17 10.07 -14.56
C ASP A 66 -0.40 9.90 -16.06
N ALA A 67 -1.47 9.21 -16.48
CA ALA A 67 -1.84 9.06 -17.88
C ALA A 67 -2.29 10.38 -18.51
N LEU A 68 -3.04 11.21 -17.77
CA LEU A 68 -3.45 12.55 -18.21
C LEU A 68 -2.25 13.50 -18.38
N GLN A 69 -1.28 13.43 -17.46
CA GLN A 69 -0.11 14.29 -17.47
C GLN A 69 0.88 13.89 -18.57
N ASN A 70 1.22 12.60 -18.67
CA ASN A 70 2.27 12.13 -19.57
C ASN A 70 1.76 11.81 -20.98
N GLN A 71 0.51 11.38 -21.11
CA GLN A 71 -0.14 11.02 -22.38
C GLN A 71 0.60 9.98 -23.23
N ALA A 72 1.58 9.28 -22.66
CA ALA A 72 2.32 8.25 -23.35
C ALA A 72 1.42 7.03 -23.63
N PRO A 73 1.51 6.40 -24.82
CA PRO A 73 0.59 5.33 -25.24
C PRO A 73 0.60 4.13 -24.28
N ASN A 74 1.77 3.78 -23.74
CA ASN A 74 1.91 2.69 -22.79
C ASN A 74 1.42 3.03 -21.38
N GLN A 75 1.49 4.31 -20.96
CA GLN A 75 0.89 4.77 -19.71
C GLN A 75 -0.64 4.77 -19.80
N ILE A 76 -1.19 5.18 -20.94
CA ILE A 76 -2.64 5.13 -21.22
C ILE A 76 -3.14 3.68 -21.18
N GLU A 77 -2.43 2.76 -21.85
CA GLU A 77 -2.77 1.34 -21.84
C GLU A 77 -2.65 0.72 -20.44
N TYR A 78 -1.63 1.11 -19.67
CA TYR A 78 -1.48 0.69 -18.28
C TYR A 78 -2.63 1.22 -17.39
N CYS A 79 -3.01 2.48 -17.54
CA CYS A 79 -4.16 3.07 -16.85
C CYS A 79 -5.45 2.31 -17.16
N LYS A 80 -5.67 1.97 -18.44
CA LYS A 80 -6.83 1.19 -18.89
C LYS A 80 -6.92 -0.18 -18.23
N ARG A 81 -5.78 -0.85 -18.00
CA ARG A 81 -5.73 -2.20 -17.37
C ARG A 81 -5.76 -2.18 -15.85
N SER A 82 -5.24 -1.12 -15.23
CA SER A 82 -5.04 -1.05 -13.78
C SER A 82 -6.24 -0.49 -13.01
N MET A 83 -7.17 0.19 -13.69
CA MET A 83 -8.39 0.69 -13.08
C MET A 83 -9.52 -0.34 -13.20
N GLU A 84 -10.33 -0.47 -12.15
CA GLU A 84 -11.52 -1.34 -12.15
C GLU A 84 -12.61 -0.82 -13.12
N HIS A 85 -12.80 0.50 -13.14
CA HIS A 85 -13.77 1.16 -14.01
C HIS A 85 -13.10 2.32 -14.77
N PRO A 86 -12.27 2.09 -15.79
CA PRO A 86 -11.58 3.15 -16.51
C PRO A 86 -12.53 3.97 -17.42
N PRO A 87 -12.25 5.27 -17.67
CA PRO A 87 -12.95 6.05 -18.68
C PRO A 87 -12.51 5.67 -20.10
N LEU A 88 -12.93 4.49 -20.57
CA LEU A 88 -12.43 3.86 -21.81
C LEU A 88 -12.47 4.77 -23.04
N LYS A 89 -13.58 5.48 -23.26
CA LYS A 89 -13.70 6.36 -24.43
C LYS A 89 -12.64 7.47 -24.40
N LEU A 90 -12.41 8.06 -23.23
CA LEU A 90 -11.41 9.12 -23.07
C LEU A 90 -10.00 8.57 -23.34
N LEU A 91 -9.67 7.43 -22.72
CA LEU A 91 -8.35 6.82 -22.87
C LEU A 91 -8.07 6.43 -24.34
N GLU A 92 -9.08 5.91 -25.06
CA GLU A 92 -8.92 5.62 -26.49
C GLU A 92 -8.73 6.88 -27.33
N LYS A 93 -9.46 7.97 -27.02
CA LYS A 93 -9.27 9.26 -27.69
C LYS A 93 -7.86 9.79 -27.45
N MET A 94 -7.42 9.81 -26.19
CA MET A 94 -6.06 10.22 -25.83
C MET A 94 -5.00 9.38 -26.56
N ARG A 95 -5.24 8.07 -26.70
CA ARG A 95 -4.33 7.17 -27.43
C ARG A 95 -4.27 7.49 -28.94
N GLN A 96 -5.39 7.89 -29.54
CA GLN A 96 -5.46 8.27 -30.95
C GLN A 96 -4.83 9.66 -31.22
N GLU A 97 -4.95 10.57 -30.26
CA GLU A 97 -4.49 11.96 -30.39
C GLU A 97 -3.07 12.18 -29.88
N THR A 98 -2.49 11.21 -29.15
CA THR A 98 -1.15 11.39 -28.58
C THR A 98 -0.07 11.42 -29.67
N THR A 99 0.78 12.44 -29.59
CA THR A 99 2.02 12.54 -30.36
C THR A 99 3.24 12.19 -29.50
N VAL A 100 3.03 11.83 -28.23
CA VAL A 100 4.08 11.53 -27.26
C VAL A 100 4.57 10.10 -27.46
N GLN A 101 5.90 9.92 -27.42
CA GLN A 101 6.51 8.59 -27.49
C GLN A 101 6.26 7.79 -26.22
N ALA A 102 6.40 6.47 -26.31
CA ALA A 102 6.31 5.60 -25.14
C ALA A 102 7.41 5.94 -24.12
N ILE A 103 7.02 6.04 -22.84
CA ILE A 103 7.95 6.33 -21.74
C ILE A 103 8.31 5.07 -20.97
N THR A 104 9.41 5.06 -20.22
CA THR A 104 9.66 3.98 -19.28
C THR A 104 8.68 4.08 -18.11
N LEU A 105 7.87 3.04 -17.87
CA LEU A 105 6.95 2.99 -16.74
C LEU A 105 7.75 2.77 -15.45
N THR A 106 7.96 3.83 -14.68
CA THR A 106 8.63 3.74 -13.38
C THR A 106 7.64 3.24 -12.35
N ARG A 107 7.65 1.93 -12.08
CA ARG A 107 6.90 1.38 -10.95
C ARG A 107 7.49 1.98 -9.67
N LYS A 108 6.71 2.79 -8.94
CA LYS A 108 7.04 3.12 -7.55
C LYS A 108 7.12 1.79 -6.79
N LYS A 109 8.32 1.27 -6.62
CA LYS A 109 8.55 0.19 -5.66
C LYS A 109 8.24 0.83 -4.32
N CYS A 110 7.31 0.27 -3.57
CA CYS A 110 7.33 0.49 -2.13
C CYS A 110 8.74 0.11 -1.71
N GLU A 111 9.50 1.08 -1.20
CA GLU A 111 10.76 0.76 -0.54
C GLU A 111 10.38 -0.29 0.50
N ALA A 112 10.92 -1.50 0.34
CA ALA A 112 10.70 -2.52 1.35
C ALA A 112 11.20 -1.90 2.64
N ASP A 113 10.33 -1.76 3.64
CA ASP A 113 10.75 -1.31 4.97
C ASP A 113 12.00 -2.10 5.31
N ILE A 114 13.12 -1.40 5.47
CA ILE A 114 14.40 -2.03 5.79
C ILE A 114 14.24 -2.54 7.22
N MET A 115 13.67 -3.74 7.35
CA MET A 115 13.43 -4.34 8.65
C MET A 115 14.78 -4.52 9.32
N SER A 116 14.93 -3.95 10.51
CA SER A 116 16.14 -4.12 11.29
C SER A 116 16.40 -5.62 11.51
N LYS A 117 17.66 -6.03 11.36
CA LYS A 117 18.02 -7.44 11.50
C LYS A 117 17.72 -7.87 12.94
N PRO A 118 16.91 -8.93 13.17
CA PRO A 118 16.62 -9.39 14.51
C PRO A 118 17.91 -9.80 15.22
N SER A 119 18.06 -9.39 16.47
CA SER A 119 19.22 -9.72 17.31
C SER A 119 18.85 -10.71 18.41
N CYS A 120 19.83 -11.49 18.84
CA CYS A 120 19.71 -12.41 19.96
C CYS A 120 19.69 -11.62 21.27
N TYR A 121 18.69 -11.88 22.13
CA TYR A 121 18.54 -11.21 23.41
C TYR A 121 19.75 -11.39 24.34
N LEU A 122 20.40 -12.56 24.29
CA LEU A 122 21.47 -12.92 25.22
C LEU A 122 22.86 -12.39 24.79
N CYS A 123 23.15 -12.37 23.48
CA CYS A 123 24.48 -12.01 22.99
C CYS A 123 24.50 -10.75 22.13
N GLY A 124 23.35 -10.16 21.81
CA GLY A 124 23.22 -8.96 20.98
C GLY A 124 23.57 -9.14 19.50
N LYS A 125 24.15 -10.29 19.11
CA LYS A 125 24.50 -10.59 17.71
C LYS A 125 23.25 -10.85 16.87
N THR A 126 23.37 -10.62 15.57
CA THR A 126 22.31 -10.90 14.60
C THR A 126 21.85 -12.36 14.70
N LEU A 127 20.55 -12.54 14.92
CA LEU A 127 19.87 -13.83 14.99
C LEU A 127 19.54 -14.34 13.60
N ALA A 128 19.04 -13.45 12.73
CA ALA A 128 18.69 -13.77 11.36
C ALA A 128 18.93 -12.56 10.44
N GLU A 129 19.12 -12.80 9.15
CA GLU A 129 19.33 -11.72 8.17
C GLU A 129 18.07 -10.86 7.98
N SER A 130 16.89 -11.47 8.16
CA SER A 130 15.58 -10.82 8.13
C SER A 130 14.60 -11.58 9.02
N ILE A 131 13.51 -10.94 9.44
CA ILE A 131 12.44 -11.62 10.18
C ILE A 131 11.77 -12.75 9.37
N VAL A 132 11.91 -12.70 8.04
CA VAL A 132 11.32 -13.65 7.10
C VAL A 132 12.29 -14.79 6.74
N SER A 133 13.59 -14.63 7.00
CA SER A 133 14.57 -15.68 6.71
C SER A 133 14.35 -16.89 7.61
N ILE A 134 14.50 -18.08 7.04
CA ILE A 134 14.38 -19.35 7.74
C ILE A 134 15.67 -19.56 8.54
N THR A 135 15.56 -19.62 9.86
CA THR A 135 16.71 -19.76 10.76
C THR A 135 16.34 -20.63 11.96
N ASP A 136 17.34 -21.24 12.57
CA ASP A 136 17.18 -22.00 13.81
C ASP A 136 17.37 -21.07 15.01
N PHE A 137 16.39 -21.04 15.92
CA PHE A 137 16.43 -20.20 17.10
C PHE A 137 15.70 -20.85 18.29
N SER A 138 15.97 -20.33 19.49
CA SER A 138 15.30 -20.72 20.72
C SER A 138 14.37 -19.61 21.21
N LEU A 139 13.18 -20.01 21.63
CA LEU A 139 12.21 -19.17 22.32
C LEU A 139 12.31 -19.42 23.82
N LEU A 140 12.62 -18.36 24.57
CA LEU A 140 12.64 -18.34 26.03
C LEU A 140 11.33 -17.71 26.51
N LYS A 141 10.49 -18.48 27.22
CA LYS A 141 9.20 -18.02 27.73
C LYS A 141 9.20 -18.03 29.26
N CYS A 142 9.16 -16.85 29.91
CA CYS A 142 8.73 -16.68 31.31
C CYS A 142 7.41 -15.93 31.32
N ASN A 143 6.77 -15.90 32.48
CA ASN A 143 5.57 -15.09 32.72
C ASN A 143 5.78 -13.58 32.50
N CYS A 144 7.03 -13.10 32.53
CA CYS A 144 7.41 -11.71 32.25
C CYS A 144 7.47 -11.38 30.76
N GLY A 145 7.50 -12.38 29.88
CA GLY A 145 7.60 -12.15 28.45
C GLY A 145 8.32 -13.27 27.70
N GLN A 146 8.41 -13.05 26.40
CA GLN A 146 9.04 -13.96 25.44
C GLN A 146 10.28 -13.30 24.85
N GLN A 147 11.37 -14.06 24.76
CA GLN A 147 12.64 -13.59 24.19
C GLN A 147 13.20 -14.61 23.19
N TYR A 148 13.92 -14.12 22.19
CA TYR A 148 14.51 -14.93 21.14
C TYR A 148 16.03 -14.95 21.27
N ALA A 149 16.63 -16.12 21.15
CA ALA A 149 18.07 -16.29 21.24
C ALA A 149 18.57 -17.39 20.29
N HIS A 150 19.88 -17.39 20.02
CA HIS A 150 20.53 -18.55 19.38
C HIS A 150 20.36 -19.77 20.28
N ILE A 151 20.25 -20.95 19.68
CA ILE A 151 20.09 -22.23 20.40
C ILE A 151 21.21 -22.40 21.44
N SER A 152 22.46 -22.23 21.01
CA SER A 152 23.64 -22.34 21.86
C SER A 152 23.68 -21.32 23.01
N CYS A 153 23.13 -20.12 22.81
CA CYS A 153 23.06 -19.10 23.86
C CYS A 153 22.00 -19.47 24.90
N ALA A 154 20.84 -19.95 24.45
CA ALA A 154 19.74 -20.34 25.33
C ALA A 154 20.10 -21.55 26.20
N ASP A 155 20.78 -22.55 25.63
CA ASP A 155 21.22 -23.75 26.36
C ASP A 155 22.21 -23.41 27.47
N LYS A 156 23.19 -22.54 27.17
CA LYS A 156 24.14 -22.03 28.17
C LYS A 156 23.44 -21.24 29.26
N HIS A 157 22.47 -20.41 28.90
CA HIS A 157 21.74 -19.59 29.87
C HIS A 157 20.95 -20.47 30.86
N ILE A 158 20.24 -21.50 30.38
CA ILE A 158 19.44 -22.37 31.23
C ILE A 158 20.30 -23.31 32.08
N SER A 159 21.43 -23.76 31.54
CA SER A 159 22.40 -24.56 32.29
C SER A 159 22.95 -23.78 33.50
N ASN A 160 23.16 -22.47 33.36
CA ASN A 160 23.63 -21.62 34.45
C ASN A 160 22.50 -21.12 35.36
N ASN A 161 21.36 -20.73 34.77
CA ASN A 161 20.22 -20.12 35.46
C ASN A 161 18.90 -20.62 34.86
N SER A 162 18.27 -21.60 35.54
CA SER A 162 17.00 -22.21 35.09
C SER A 162 15.76 -21.38 35.48
N GLN A 163 15.92 -20.38 36.35
CA GLN A 163 14.85 -19.51 36.82
C GLN A 163 15.04 -18.08 36.35
N CYS A 164 13.93 -17.38 36.09
CA CYS A 164 13.97 -15.96 35.77
C CYS A 164 14.39 -15.13 36.99
N GLY A 165 15.31 -14.20 36.81
CA GLY A 165 15.75 -13.29 37.89
C GLY A 165 14.64 -12.40 38.45
N ILE A 166 13.58 -12.14 37.68
CA ILE A 166 12.43 -11.32 38.08
C ILE A 166 11.32 -12.21 38.65
N CYS A 167 10.82 -13.14 37.82
CA CYS A 167 9.65 -13.95 38.16
C CYS A 167 9.96 -15.10 39.14
N LYS A 168 11.24 -15.46 39.33
CA LYS A 168 11.75 -16.66 40.04
C LYS A 168 11.11 -18.00 39.59
N LYS A 169 10.26 -17.97 38.56
CA LYS A 169 9.67 -19.16 37.93
C LYS A 169 10.63 -19.70 36.88
N TYR A 170 10.47 -20.98 36.58
CA TYR A 170 11.21 -21.65 35.52
C TYR A 170 10.95 -21.02 34.16
N ILE A 171 12.01 -20.90 33.37
CA ILE A 171 11.94 -20.44 31.98
C ILE A 171 11.64 -21.67 31.11
N MET A 172 10.57 -21.61 30.32
CA MET A 172 10.31 -22.64 29.31
C MET A 172 11.15 -22.37 28.06
N LEU A 173 11.85 -23.40 27.61
CA LEU A 173 12.68 -23.37 26.41
C LEU A 173 12.03 -24.16 25.29
N ASN A 174 11.80 -23.50 24.17
CA ASN A 174 11.35 -24.16 22.95
C ASN A 174 12.37 -23.93 21.83
N HIS A 175 12.97 -25.01 21.35
CA HIS A 175 13.81 -24.97 20.15
C HIS A 175 12.95 -25.00 18.90
N ILE A 176 13.09 -23.97 18.07
CA ILE A 176 12.37 -23.86 16.81
C ILE A 176 13.42 -24.00 15.70
N ARG A 177 13.28 -25.07 14.93
CA ARG A 177 14.14 -25.36 13.78
C ARG A 177 13.40 -25.04 12.48
N HIS A 178 14.13 -24.53 11.51
CA HIS A 178 13.66 -24.24 10.16
C HIS A 178 12.35 -23.43 10.11
N SER A 179 12.25 -22.38 10.95
CA SER A 179 11.12 -21.46 10.93
C SER A 179 11.60 -20.04 10.67
N ASN A 180 10.70 -19.18 10.22
CA ASN A 180 10.95 -17.75 10.22
C ASN A 180 10.37 -17.11 11.50
N LEU A 181 11.03 -16.05 11.96
CA LEU A 181 10.62 -15.32 13.16
C LEU A 181 9.22 -14.72 12.98
N HIS A 182 8.89 -14.28 11.76
CA HIS A 182 7.59 -13.67 11.45
C HIS A 182 6.40 -14.62 11.66
N LYS A 183 6.44 -15.86 11.13
CA LYS A 183 5.37 -16.85 11.36
C LYS A 183 5.28 -17.26 12.82
N THR A 184 6.39 -17.19 13.55
CA THR A 184 6.42 -17.52 14.97
C THR A 184 5.76 -16.41 15.81
N LEU A 185 5.96 -15.14 15.43
CA LEU A 185 5.25 -14.00 16.02
C LEU A 185 3.75 -14.03 15.77
N LEU A 186 3.31 -14.46 14.57
CA LEU A 186 1.88 -14.52 14.23
C LEU A 186 1.13 -15.71 14.86
N ARG A 187 1.85 -16.68 15.43
CA ARG A 187 1.28 -17.90 16.01
C ARG A 187 0.99 -17.80 17.51
N PHE A 188 1.37 -16.70 18.16
CA PHE A 188 1.20 -16.45 19.59
C PHE A 188 0.73 -15.02 19.85
#